data_AF-A0A842MKL0-F1
#
_entry.id   AF-A0A842MKL0-F1
#
_cell.length_a   1.000
_cell.length_b   1.000
_cell.length_c   1.000
_cell.angle_alpha   90.00
_cell.angle_beta   90.00
_cell.angle_gamma   90.00
#
_symmetry.space_group_name_H-M   'P 1'
#
loop_
_entity.id
_entity.type
_entity.pdbx_description
1 polymer ?
#
loop_
_entity_poly.entity_id
_entity_poly.type
_entity_poly.pdbx_seq_one_letter_code
_entity_poly.pdbx_strand_id
1 'polypeptide(L)'
;MITAADILIELQKDSFTETEQDFIEKKITYYTTRAEKIAPESPEEIKNEYITAAVIKDYKTADDISSFSDGRFTLNIDKEEIIQRYKRALQKLYGIKIWKP
;
A
#
# COMPACT_ATOMS: atom_id res chain seq x y z
N MET A 1 7.68 -8.39 -10.10
CA MET A 1 6.59 -8.67 -9.15
C MET A 1 7.09 -8.39 -7.74
N ILE A 2 6.35 -7.64 -6.94
CA ILE A 2 6.72 -7.26 -5.56
C ILE A 2 6.59 -8.43 -4.58
N THR A 3 7.50 -8.48 -3.62
CA THR A 3 7.59 -9.48 -2.57
C THR A 3 7.45 -8.87 -1.17
N ALA A 4 7.24 -9.71 -0.16
CA ALA A 4 7.23 -9.26 1.24
C ALA A 4 8.56 -8.60 1.65
N ALA A 5 9.69 -9.05 1.10
CA ALA A 5 11.00 -8.46 1.38
C ALA A 5 11.10 -7.00 0.90
N ASP A 6 10.48 -6.67 -0.24
CA ASP A 6 10.44 -5.29 -0.74
C ASP A 6 9.64 -4.39 0.20
N ILE A 7 8.54 -4.90 0.75
CA ILE A 7 7.72 -4.20 1.75
C ILE A 7 8.49 -4.03 3.07
N LEU A 8 9.31 -5.01 3.45
CA LEU A 8 10.15 -4.96 4.65
C LEU A 8 11.19 -3.83 4.57
N ILE A 9 11.85 -3.71 3.41
CA ILE A 9 12.82 -2.63 3.12
C ILE A 9 12.12 -1.27 3.21
N GLU A 10 10.95 -1.13 2.59
CA GLU A 10 10.16 0.11 2.60
C GLU A 10 9.67 0.51 4.00
N LEU A 11 9.35 -0.47 4.84
CA LEU A 11 8.92 -0.25 6.22
C LEU A 11 10.10 -0.06 7.18
N GLN A 12 11.34 -0.18 6.71
CA GLN A 12 12.57 -0.10 7.53
C GLN A 12 12.52 -1.05 8.74
N LYS A 13 11.98 -2.26 8.56
CA LYS A 13 11.94 -3.30 9.61
C LYS A 13 13.04 -4.33 9.39
N ASP A 14 13.52 -4.93 10.47
CA ASP A 14 14.51 -6.01 10.40
C ASP A 14 13.87 -7.37 10.04
N SER A 15 12.63 -7.61 10.49
CA SER A 15 11.88 -8.86 10.24
C SER A 15 10.37 -8.64 10.36
N PHE A 16 9.60 -9.54 9.74
CA PHE A 16 8.18 -9.73 10.02
C PHE A 16 7.98 -10.94 10.93
N THR A 17 6.98 -10.86 11.80
CA THR A 17 6.40 -12.07 12.41
C THR A 17 5.68 -12.90 11.34
N GLU A 18 5.48 -14.20 11.60
CA GLU A 18 4.76 -15.10 10.68
C GLU A 18 3.38 -14.55 10.29
N THR A 19 2.64 -13.99 11.25
CA THR A 19 1.33 -13.37 11.02
C THR A 19 1.41 -12.11 10.14
N GLU A 20 2.42 -11.27 10.33
CA GLU A 20 2.61 -10.08 9.50
C GLU A 20 3.02 -10.46 8.08
N GLN A 21 3.88 -11.46 7.94
CA GLN A 21 4.30 -11.99 6.65
C GLN A 21 3.10 -12.54 5.87
N ASP A 22 2.29 -13.39 6.51
CA ASP A 22 1.04 -13.92 5.95
C ASP A 22 0.08 -12.81 5.52
N PHE A 23 -0.05 -11.76 6.33
CA PHE A 23 -0.88 -10.60 6.01
C PHE A 23 -0.36 -9.87 4.76
N ILE A 24 0.95 -9.61 4.71
CA ILE A 24 1.59 -8.89 3.61
C ILE A 24 1.47 -9.68 2.31
N GLU A 25 1.73 -10.99 2.33
CA GLU A 25 1.63 -11.85 1.15
C GLU A 25 0.19 -11.90 0.60
N LYS A 26 -0.81 -12.01 1.48
CA LYS A 26 -2.23 -11.92 1.10
C LYS A 26 -2.57 -10.57 0.47
N LYS A 27 -2.05 -9.47 1.03
CA LYS A 27 -2.31 -8.12 0.53
C LYS A 27 -1.60 -7.84 -0.79
N ILE A 28 -0.37 -8.32 -0.98
CA ILE A 28 0.35 -8.25 -2.26
C ILE A 28 -0.49 -8.95 -3.33
N THR A 29 -0.91 -10.18 -3.08
CA THR A 29 -1.73 -10.95 -4.04
C THR A 29 -3.02 -10.20 -4.39
N TYR A 30 -3.74 -9.72 -3.37
CA TYR A 30 -4.98 -8.96 -3.56
C TYR A 30 -4.78 -7.69 -4.40
N TYR A 31 -3.76 -6.90 -4.09
CA TYR A 31 -3.50 -5.64 -4.81
C TYR A 31 -2.92 -5.87 -6.21
N THR A 32 -2.17 -6.94 -6.43
CA THR A 32 -1.74 -7.37 -7.77
C THR A 32 -2.94 -7.70 -8.65
N THR A 33 -3.84 -8.58 -8.21
CA THR A 33 -5.05 -8.91 -8.96
C THR A 33 -5.92 -7.67 -9.22
N ARG A 34 -6.00 -6.78 -8.24
CA ARG A 34 -6.74 -5.52 -8.38
C ARG A 34 -6.10 -4.58 -9.40
N ALA A 35 -4.77 -4.44 -9.40
CA ALA A 35 -4.04 -3.61 -10.35
C ALA A 35 -4.19 -4.13 -11.78
N GLU A 36 -4.08 -5.44 -11.98
CA GLU A 36 -4.31 -6.10 -13.27
C GLU A 36 -5.73 -5.91 -13.78
N LYS A 37 -6.73 -5.94 -12.88
CA LYS A 37 -8.13 -5.71 -13.25
C LYS A 37 -8.42 -4.25 -13.63
N ILE A 38 -7.84 -3.30 -12.90
CA ILE A 38 -8.12 -1.87 -13.09
C ILE A 38 -7.38 -1.30 -14.30
N ALA A 39 -6.11 -1.70 -14.46
CA ALA A 39 -5.21 -1.17 -15.46
C ALA A 39 -4.25 -2.26 -15.99
N PRO A 40 -4.76 -3.21 -16.79
CA PRO A 40 -3.97 -4.33 -17.30
C PRO A 40 -2.78 -3.89 -18.16
N GLU A 41 -2.93 -2.79 -18.90
CA GLU A 41 -1.91 -2.23 -19.80
C GLU A 41 -0.90 -1.33 -19.08
N SER A 42 -1.05 -1.09 -17.76
CA SER A 42 -0.08 -0.28 -17.03
C SER A 42 1.29 -0.98 -16.95
N PRO A 43 2.40 -0.21 -17.05
CA PRO A 43 3.73 -0.71 -16.78
C PRO A 43 3.82 -1.42 -15.44
N GLU A 44 4.63 -2.47 -15.37
CA GLU A 44 4.81 -3.25 -14.14
C GLU A 44 5.31 -2.37 -12.98
N GLU A 45 6.18 -1.39 -13.25
CA GLU A 45 6.66 -0.42 -12.26
C GLU A 45 5.53 0.38 -11.60
N ILE A 46 4.52 0.81 -12.37
CA ILE A 46 3.38 1.58 -11.85
C ILE A 46 2.44 0.69 -11.05
N LYS A 47 2.25 -0.55 -11.48
CA LYS A 47 1.49 -1.55 -10.71
C LYS A 47 2.20 -1.85 -9.39
N ASN A 48 3.52 -2.04 -9.43
CA ASN A 48 4.36 -2.27 -8.26
C ASN A 48 4.29 -1.10 -7.28
N GLU A 49 4.40 0.15 -7.75
CA GLU A 49 4.25 1.34 -6.90
C GLU A 49 2.88 1.40 -6.21
N TYR A 50 1.81 1.06 -6.94
CA TYR A 50 0.46 0.94 -6.37
C TYR A 50 0.36 -0.16 -5.31
N ILE A 51 0.87 -1.36 -5.61
CA ILE A 51 0.83 -2.51 -4.70
C ILE A 51 1.57 -2.17 -3.40
N THR A 52 2.79 -1.64 -3.48
CA THR A 52 3.57 -1.21 -2.30
C THR A 52 2.81 -0.20 -1.46
N ALA A 53 2.33 0.88 -2.09
CA ALA A 53 1.66 1.95 -1.36
C ALA A 53 0.36 1.46 -0.69
N ALA A 54 -0.35 0.54 -1.34
CA ALA A 54 -1.60 -0.04 -0.81
C ALA A 54 -1.34 -1.01 0.35
N VAL A 55 -0.32 -1.87 0.24
CA VAL A 55 0.08 -2.79 1.31
C VAL A 55 0.58 -2.02 2.53
N ILE A 56 1.45 -1.02 2.35
CA ILE A 56 1.96 -0.19 3.45
C ILE A 56 0.82 0.56 4.14
N LYS A 57 -0.10 1.14 3.35
CA LYS A 57 -1.30 1.79 3.90
C LYS A 57 -2.10 0.82 4.76
N ASP A 58 -2.47 -0.34 4.22
CA ASP A 58 -3.26 -1.31 4.97
C ASP A 58 -2.53 -1.85 6.20
N TYR A 59 -1.21 -2.06 6.11
CA TYR A 59 -0.39 -2.49 7.23
C TYR A 59 -0.36 -1.45 8.36
N LYS A 60 -0.05 -0.19 8.03
CA LYS A 60 0.01 0.91 9.00
C LYS A 60 -1.36 1.40 9.50
N THR A 61 -2.44 1.14 8.76
CA THR A 61 -3.81 1.47 9.20
C THR A 61 -4.52 0.32 9.91
N ALA A 62 -4.03 -0.93 9.79
CA ALA A 62 -4.54 -2.06 10.55
C ALA A 62 -4.21 -1.96 12.04
N ASP A 63 -3.09 -1.35 12.42
CA ASP A 63 -2.68 -1.12 13.82
C ASP A 63 -3.62 -0.16 14.59
N ASP A 64 -4.49 0.60 13.91
CA ASP A 64 -5.39 1.59 14.52
C ASP A 64 -6.82 1.12 14.83
N ILE A 65 -7.12 -0.17 14.67
CA ILE A 65 -8.44 -0.68 15.08
C ILE A 65 -8.53 -0.86 16.62
N SER A 66 -7.46 -0.56 17.38
CA SER A 66 -7.48 -0.58 18.84
C SER A 66 -6.72 0.59 19.48
N SER A 67 -7.32 1.78 19.47
CA SER A 67 -7.25 2.71 20.61
C SER A 67 -8.23 3.87 20.44
N PHE A 68 -9.53 3.55 20.45
CA PHE A 68 -10.52 4.49 20.97
C PHE A 68 -10.32 4.58 22.49
N SER A 69 -9.31 5.33 22.93
CA SER A 69 -9.18 5.75 24.33
C SER A 69 -8.90 7.25 24.40
N ASP A 70 -9.80 7.95 25.07
CA ASP A 70 -9.58 9.25 25.72
C ASP A 70 -9.61 10.56 24.91
N GLY A 71 -10.42 10.65 23.85
CA GLY A 71 -10.97 11.94 23.41
C GLY A 71 -9.95 13.04 23.06
N ARG A 72 -8.69 12.67 22.79
CA ARG A 72 -7.61 13.56 22.41
C ARG A 72 -7.21 13.24 20.97
N PHE A 73 -7.37 14.23 20.09
CA PHE A 73 -6.89 14.15 18.71
C PHE A 73 -5.36 14.16 18.71
N THR A 74 -4.74 12.99 18.55
CA THR A 74 -3.34 12.89 18.13
C THR A 74 -3.30 12.97 16.61
N LEU A 75 -2.80 14.10 16.10
CA LEU A 75 -2.43 14.27 14.68
C LEU A 75 -1.31 13.28 14.35
N ASN A 76 -1.70 12.12 13.82
CA ASN A 76 -0.81 11.12 13.24
C ASN A 76 -0.24 11.65 11.92
N ILE A 77 0.84 12.43 12.00
CA ILE A 77 1.50 13.07 10.85
C ILE A 77 1.98 12.04 9.81
N ASP A 78 2.32 10.80 10.23
CA ASP A 78 2.80 9.74 9.33
C ASP A 78 1.70 9.14 8.42
N LYS A 79 0.43 9.19 8.85
CA LYS A 79 -0.69 8.60 8.08
C LYS A 79 -1.02 9.39 6.84
N GLU A 80 -0.96 10.72 6.93
CA GLU A 80 -1.30 11.59 5.82
C GLU A 80 -0.32 11.35 4.66
N GLU A 81 0.98 11.23 4.95
CA GLU A 81 1.98 10.94 3.92
C GLU A 81 1.74 9.59 3.23
N ILE A 82 1.43 8.53 3.99
CA ILE A 82 1.10 7.21 3.44
C ILE A 82 -0.15 7.27 2.58
N ILE A 83 -1.18 7.99 3.03
CA ILE A 83 -2.42 8.20 2.27
C ILE A 83 -2.15 9.00 0.99
N GLN A 84 -1.31 10.02 1.04
CA GLN A 84 -0.92 10.82 -0.13
C GLN A 84 -0.08 10.00 -1.12
N ARG A 85 0.86 9.17 -0.63
CA ARG A 85 1.63 8.22 -1.45
C ARG A 85 0.70 7.24 -2.17
N TYR A 86 -0.26 6.65 -1.45
CA TYR A 86 -1.28 5.78 -2.05
C TYR A 86 -2.14 6.52 -3.09
N LYS A 87 -2.60 7.75 -2.79
CA LYS A 87 -3.37 8.57 -3.74
C LYS A 87 -2.57 8.84 -5.02
N ARG A 88 -1.28 9.18 -4.92
CA ARG A 88 -0.41 9.42 -6.07
C ARG A 88 -0.20 8.15 -6.90
N ALA A 89 0.08 7.02 -6.25
CA ALA A 89 0.25 5.74 -6.93
C ALA A 89 -1.04 5.31 -7.65
N LEU A 90 -2.19 5.51 -7.00
CA LEU A 90 -3.50 5.28 -7.60
C LEU A 90 -3.75 6.24 -8.78
N GLN A 91 -3.43 7.53 -8.64
CA GLN A 91 -3.51 8.49 -9.75
C GLN A 91 -2.61 8.12 -10.93
N LYS A 92 -1.42 7.57 -10.71
CA LYS A 92 -0.56 7.06 -11.79
C LYS A 92 -1.19 5.85 -12.48
N LEU A 93 -1.71 4.90 -11.69
CA LEU A 93 -2.38 3.70 -12.19
C LEU A 93 -3.63 4.05 -13.02
N TYR A 94 -4.42 5.04 -12.59
CA TYR A 94 -5.60 5.53 -13.32
C TYR A 94 -5.25 6.55 -14.41
N GLY A 95 -4.19 7.33 -14.25
CA GLY A 95 -3.78 8.43 -15.12
C GLY A 95 -3.33 7.96 -16.50
N ILE A 96 -2.90 6.70 -16.62
CA ILE A 96 -2.67 6.03 -17.90
C ILE A 96 -3.96 5.93 -18.74
N LYS A 97 -5.17 5.97 -18.13
CA LYS A 97 -6.43 6.07 -18.89
C LYS A 97 -6.69 7.46 -19.47
N ILE A 98 -6.05 8.51 -18.98
CA ILE A 98 -6.36 9.91 -19.36
C ILE A 98 -5.46 10.39 -20.52
N TRP A 99 -4.32 9.74 -20.76
CA TRP A 99 -3.45 10.04 -21.89
C TRP A 99 -3.64 9.00 -23.01
N LYS A 100 -4.65 9.22 -23.85
CA LYS A 100 -4.59 8.83 -25.27
C LYS A 100 -4.44 10.12 -26.08
N PRO A 101 -3.42 10.25 -26.96
CA PRO A 101 -3.35 11.35 -27.91
C PRO A 101 -4.53 11.32 -28.90
#